data_AF-A0A8S2Y7G5-F1
#
_entry.id   AF-A0A8S2Y7G5-F1
#
_cell.length_a   1.000
_cell.length_b   1.000
_cell.length_c   1.000
_cell.angle_alpha   90.00
_cell.angle_beta   90.00
_cell.angle_gamma   90.00
#
_symmetry.space_group_name_H-M   'P 1'
#
loop_
_entity.id
_entity.type
_entity.pdbx_description
1 polymer ?
#
loop_
_entity_poly.entity_id
_entity_poly.type
_entity_poly.pdbx_seq_one_letter_code
_entity_poly.pdbx_strand_id
1 'polypeptide(L)'
;DLLHKNIIDFSQCSCFVLDEADRLLSQDFQIMLDEMISYLPRERQVMLFSATFPVVVEQFIRKHMKNPYEINLMNELTLKGNG
;
A
#
# COMPACT_ATOMS: atom_id res chain seq x y z
N ASP A 1 0.13 12.14 14.24
CA ASP A 1 -0.46 12.85 15.39
C ASP A 1 -1.89 12.39 15.77
N LEU A 2 -2.76 11.95 14.84
CA LEU A 2 -4.08 11.37 15.20
C LEU A 2 -4.00 9.93 15.71
N LEU A 3 -3.12 9.11 15.13
CA LEU A 3 -2.88 7.71 15.51
C LEU A 3 -2.46 7.55 16.98
N HIS A 4 -1.61 8.44 17.48
CA HIS A 4 -1.08 8.36 18.85
C HIS A 4 -2.04 8.87 19.92
N LYS A 5 -3.12 9.54 19.55
CA LYS A 5 -4.08 10.14 20.51
C LYS A 5 -5.20 9.18 20.91
N ASN A 6 -5.20 7.92 20.45
CA ASN A 6 -6.25 6.92 20.72
C ASN A 6 -7.68 7.42 20.36
N ILE A 7 -7.79 8.40 19.46
CA ILE A 7 -9.07 8.99 19.07
C ILE A 7 -9.82 8.08 18.08
N ILE A 8 -9.10 7.20 17.38
CA ILE A 8 -9.62 6.34 16.32
C ILE A 8 -9.28 4.88 16.66
N ASP A 9 -10.31 4.06 16.83
CA ASP A 9 -10.17 2.61 16.97
C ASP A 9 -10.17 1.96 15.59
N PHE A 10 -9.04 1.35 15.23
CA PHE A 10 -8.87 0.63 13.97
C PHE A 10 -9.26 -0.85 14.06
N SER A 11 -9.66 -1.37 15.24
CA SER A 11 -9.95 -2.79 15.47
C SER A 11 -11.02 -3.37 14.53
N GLN A 12 -11.92 -2.53 14.04
CA GLN A 12 -13.01 -2.90 13.11
C GLN A 12 -12.69 -2.53 11.65
N CYS A 13 -11.47 -2.07 11.35
CA CYS A 13 -11.08 -1.68 9.99
C CYS A 13 -10.84 -2.93 9.13
N SER A 14 -11.84 -3.28 8.32
CA SER A 14 -11.79 -4.44 7.43
C SER A 14 -11.17 -4.15 6.06
N CYS A 15 -10.95 -2.88 5.70
CA CYS A 15 -10.43 -2.47 4.39
C CYS A 15 -9.40 -1.35 4.52
N PHE A 16 -8.28 -1.50 3.82
CA PHE A 16 -7.23 -0.50 3.69
C PHE A 16 -7.00 -0.19 2.21
N VAL A 17 -7.16 1.08 1.82
CA VAL A 17 -7.02 1.53 0.43
C VAL A 17 -5.86 2.52 0.35
N LEU A 18 -4.93 2.26 -0.56
CA LEU A 18 -3.81 3.14 -0.86
C LEU A 18 -3.96 3.71 -2.27
N ASP A 19 -4.15 5.03 -2.36
CA ASP A 19 -4.23 5.76 -3.63
C ASP A 19 -2.93 6.52 -3.91
N GLU A 20 -2.55 6.73 -5.18
CA GLU A 20 -1.23 7.26 -5.57
C GLU A 20 -0.05 6.53 -4.88
N ALA A 21 -0.09 5.18 -4.86
CA ALA A 21 0.84 4.38 -4.07
C ALA A 21 2.32 4.54 -4.47
N ASP A 22 2.61 4.82 -5.73
CA ASP A 22 3.95 5.16 -6.22
C ASP A 22 4.54 6.42 -5.56
N ARG A 23 3.70 7.37 -5.15
CA ARG A 23 4.10 8.57 -4.38
C ARG A 23 4.13 8.32 -2.89
N LEU A 24 3.11 7.63 -2.36
CA LEU A 24 2.99 7.32 -0.92
C LEU A 24 4.02 6.31 -0.42
N LEU A 25 4.65 5.52 -1.30
CA LEU A 25 5.72 4.59 -0.95
C LEU A 25 7.12 5.17 -1.18
N SER A 26 7.23 6.49 -1.32
CA SER A 26 8.52 7.19 -1.25
C SER A 26 9.15 7.08 0.15
N GLN A 27 10.48 7.24 0.23
CA GLN A 27 11.26 6.97 1.47
C GLN A 27 10.68 7.64 2.72
N ASP A 28 10.19 8.87 2.61
CA ASP A 28 9.68 9.63 3.76
C ASP A 28 8.32 9.13 4.28
N PHE A 29 7.50 8.54 3.41
CA PHE A 29 6.15 8.09 3.75
C PHE A 29 6.07 6.61 4.12
N GLN A 30 7.03 5.79 3.65
CA GLN A 30 7.02 4.36 3.91
C GLN A 30 7.05 4.02 5.41
N ILE A 31 7.85 4.73 6.21
CA ILE A 31 7.95 4.52 7.65
C ILE A 31 6.60 4.81 8.34
N MET A 32 5.97 5.92 7.96
CA MET A 32 4.66 6.31 8.50
C MET A 32 3.57 5.30 8.11
N LEU A 33 3.62 4.80 6.87
CA LEU A 33 2.67 3.82 6.38
C LEU A 33 2.80 2.49 7.13
N ASP A 34 4.03 2.00 7.32
CA ASP A 34 4.31 0.79 8.09
C ASP A 34 3.81 0.92 9.54
N GLU A 35 4.01 2.07 10.17
CA GLU A 35 3.47 2.36 11.50
C GLU A 35 1.93 2.31 11.50
N MET A 36 1.26 3.02 10.59
CA MET A 36 -0.21 2.98 10.47
C MET A 36 -0.74 1.55 10.27
N ILE A 37 -0.11 0.79 9.39
CA ILE A 37 -0.44 -0.60 9.04
C ILE A 37 -0.31 -1.54 10.25
N SER A 38 0.55 -1.20 11.22
CA SER A 38 0.71 -1.94 12.47
C SER A 38 -0.49 -1.82 13.42
N TYR A 39 -1.25 -0.71 13.33
CA TYR A 39 -2.48 -0.50 14.11
C TYR A 39 -3.72 -1.14 13.47
N LEU A 40 -3.64 -1.51 12.19
CA LEU A 40 -4.74 -2.12 11.46
C LEU A 40 -4.86 -3.63 11.78
N PRO A 41 -6.06 -4.23 11.76
CA PRO A 41 -6.28 -5.66 11.98
C PRO A 41 -5.55 -6.54 10.95
N ARG A 42 -5.02 -7.70 11.37
CA ARG A 42 -4.29 -8.63 10.47
C ARG A 42 -5.15 -9.15 9.32
N GLU A 43 -6.45 -9.36 9.59
CA GLU A 43 -7.42 -9.72 8.58
C GLU A 43 -8.08 -8.45 8.06
N ARG A 44 -7.65 -8.04 6.86
CA ARG A 44 -8.18 -6.89 6.15
C ARG A 44 -8.01 -7.09 4.66
N GLN A 45 -8.93 -6.54 3.89
CA GLN A 45 -8.77 -6.34 2.47
C GLN A 45 -7.81 -5.18 2.24
N VAL A 46 -6.87 -5.33 1.30
CA VAL A 46 -5.97 -4.27 0.90
C VAL A 46 -6.19 -3.98 -0.57
N MET A 47 -6.33 -2.71 -0.92
CA MET A 47 -6.45 -2.22 -2.30
C MET A 47 -5.36 -1.19 -2.54
N LEU A 48 -4.70 -1.25 -3.69
CA LEU A 48 -3.63 -0.36 -4.07
C LEU A 48 -3.90 0.16 -5.48
N PHE A 49 -3.87 1.47 -5.62
CA PHE A 49 -4.00 2.18 -6.89
C PHE A 49 -2.71 2.97 -7.14
N SER A 50 -2.15 2.80 -8.33
CA SER A 50 -0.88 3.41 -8.69
C SER A 50 -0.82 3.66 -10.19
N ALA A 51 -0.25 4.81 -10.59
CA ALA A 51 -0.05 5.13 -12.00
C ALA A 51 1.21 4.45 -12.55
N THR A 52 2.23 4.27 -11.70
CA THR A 52 3.48 3.57 -12.02
C THR A 52 3.71 2.38 -11.10
N PHE A 53 4.63 1.48 -11.48
CA PHE A 53 4.88 0.25 -10.72
C PHE A 53 6.38 0.06 -10.40
N PRO A 54 6.98 0.95 -9.57
CA PRO A 54 8.36 0.80 -9.13
C PRO A 54 8.52 -0.39 -8.17
N VAL A 55 9.76 -0.83 -7.96
CA VAL A 55 10.11 -1.96 -7.06
C VAL A 55 9.53 -1.79 -5.65
N VAL A 56 9.43 -0.56 -5.14
CA VAL A 56 8.84 -0.28 -3.82
C VAL A 56 7.35 -0.62 -3.73
N VAL A 57 6.59 -0.43 -4.82
CA VAL A 57 5.18 -0.85 -4.90
C VAL A 57 5.08 -2.38 -4.91
N GLU A 58 5.94 -3.06 -5.69
CA GLU A 58 5.99 -4.52 -5.72
C GLU A 58 6.32 -5.11 -4.33
N GLN A 59 7.31 -4.53 -3.64
CA GLN A 59 7.70 -4.93 -2.29
C GLN A 59 6.54 -4.76 -1.30
N PHE A 60 5.82 -3.64 -1.38
CA PHE A 60 4.65 -3.39 -0.55
C PHE A 60 3.56 -4.46 -0.77
N ILE A 61 3.23 -4.75 -2.03
CA ILE A 61 2.24 -5.77 -2.39
C ILE A 61 2.62 -7.13 -1.79
N ARG A 62 3.88 -7.55 -1.98
CA ARG A 62 4.38 -8.83 -1.44
C ARG A 62 4.34 -8.90 0.09
N LYS A 63 4.57 -7.77 0.77
CA LYS A 63 4.60 -7.70 2.24
C LYS A 63 3.22 -7.63 2.87
N HIS A 64 2.26 -6.95 2.23
CA HIS A 64 0.99 -6.57 2.86
C HIS A 64 -0.27 -7.15 2.20
N MET A 65 -0.19 -7.68 0.98
CA MET A 65 -1.34 -8.27 0.27
C MET A 65 -1.24 -9.80 0.23
N LYS A 66 -2.37 -10.47 0.48
CA LYS A 66 -2.49 -11.93 0.35
C LYS A 66 -3.19 -12.25 -0.99
N ASN A 67 -2.50 -12.95 -1.89
CA ASN A 67 -3.00 -13.34 -3.22
C ASN A 67 -3.72 -12.19 -3.96
N PRO A 68 -3.02 -11.08 -4.24
CA PRO A 68 -3.64 -9.92 -4.89
C PRO A 68 -4.09 -10.25 -6.32
N TYR A 69 -5.23 -9.69 -6.73
CA TYR A 69 -5.64 -9.67 -8.11
C TYR A 69 -5.13 -8.39 -8.78
N GLU A 70 -4.32 -8.54 -9.83
CA GLU A 70 -3.73 -7.41 -10.55
C GLU A 70 -4.58 -7.05 -11.78
N ILE A 71 -4.96 -5.78 -11.88
CA ILE A 71 -5.64 -5.22 -13.05
C ILE A 71 -4.74 -4.10 -13.60
N ASN A 72 -4.11 -4.36 -14.74
CA ASN A 72 -3.32 -3.36 -15.45
C ASN A 72 -4.11 -2.87 -16.67
N LEU A 73 -4.40 -1.57 -16.71
CA LEU A 73 -5.16 -0.92 -17.78
C LEU A 73 -4.25 -0.34 -18.88
N MET A 74 -2.93 -0.44 -18.75
CA MET A 74 -1.97 0.00 -19.77
C MET A 74 -1.63 -1.15 -20.74
N ASN A 75 -1.79 -0.92 -22.04
CA ASN A 75 -1.52 -1.92 -23.09
C ASN A 75 -0.03 -2.09 -23.42
N GLU A 76 0.80 -1.11 -23.08
CA GLU A 76 2.26 -1.21 -23.17
C GLU A 76 2.82 -1.15 -21.75
N LEU A 77 3.59 -2.16 -21.38
CA LEU A 77 4.47 -2.10 -20.22
C LEU A 77 5.33 -0.85 -20.40
N THR A 78 5.09 0.20 -19.62
CA THR A 78 6.02 1.30 -19.45
C THR A 78 7.24 0.74 -18.71
N LEU A 79 8.04 0.03 -19.50
CA LEU A 79 9.35 -0.54 -19.31
C LEU A 79 9.62 -1.16 -17.94
N LYS A 80 9.62 -2.51 -17.95
CA LYS A 80 10.57 -3.30 -17.16
C LYS A 80 11.89 -2.52 -17.08
N GLY A 81 12.30 -2.13 -15.87
CA GLY A 81 13.65 -1.66 -15.63
C GLY A 81 14.63 -2.70 -16.18
N ASN A 82 15.44 -2.28 -17.16
CA ASN A 82 16.56 -3.07 -17.64
C ASN A 82 17.61 -3.14 -16.52
N GLY A 83 18.01 -4.37 -16.16
CA GLY A 83 19.28 -4.65 -15.49
C GLY A 83 19.27 -4.61 -13.98
#